data_AF-A0A378TDM0-F1
#
_entry.id   AF-A0A378TDM0-F1
#
_cell.length_a   1.000
_cell.length_b   1.000
_cell.length_c   1.000
_cell.angle_alpha   90.00
_cell.angle_beta   90.00
_cell.angle_gamma   90.00
#
_symmetry.space_group_name_H-M   'P 1'
#
loop_
_entity.id
_entity.type
_entity.pdbx_description
1 polymer ?
#
loop_
_entity_poly.entity_id
_entity_poly.type
_entity_poly.pdbx_seq_one_letter_code
_entity_poly.pdbx_strand_id
1 'polypeptide(L)'
;MDRQPSPRRHHHHHHPTGQTYTSKPASRLYFPTINTTSAPITTPPPTPTPPGKINHIPTYRKRNHARQRAYRINAERKLNDGRAAEATRPPPF
;
A
#
# COMPACT_ATOMS: atom_id res chain seq x y z
N MET A 1 30.14 -32.12 6.50
CA MET A 1 29.97 -30.74 6.03
C MET A 1 28.70 -30.19 6.63
N ASP A 2 28.80 -29.61 7.82
CA ASP A 2 27.65 -29.18 8.63
C ASP A 2 26.99 -27.93 8.00
N ARG A 3 25.78 -28.11 7.45
CA ARG A 3 24.97 -27.03 6.91
C ARG A 3 24.37 -26.25 8.08
N GLN A 4 24.90 -25.06 8.35
CA GLN A 4 24.30 -24.12 9.30
C GLN A 4 22.87 -23.76 8.86
N PRO A 5 21.85 -23.85 9.73
CA PRO A 5 20.50 -23.43 9.40
C PRO A 5 20.45 -21.92 9.15
N SER A 6 19.83 -21.48 8.05
CA SER A 6 19.67 -20.05 7.72
C SER A 6 19.04 -19.27 8.88
N PRO A 7 19.48 -18.02 9.13
CA PRO A 7 19.00 -17.24 10.27
C PRO A 7 17.49 -16.98 10.15
N ARG A 8 16.77 -17.40 11.19
CA ARG A 8 15.33 -17.15 11.34
C ARG A 8 15.09 -15.65 11.39
N ARG A 9 14.35 -15.09 10.43
CA ARG A 9 14.01 -13.66 10.43
C ARG A 9 12.99 -13.39 11.53
N HIS A 10 13.46 -12.83 12.64
CA HIS A 10 12.66 -12.26 13.70
C HIS A 10 12.45 -10.77 13.43
N HIS A 11 11.20 -10.32 13.38
CA HIS A 11 10.90 -8.90 13.27
C HIS A 11 10.90 -8.29 14.68
N HIS A 12 11.97 -7.56 14.97
CA HIS A 12 12.10 -6.76 16.18
C HIS A 12 11.31 -5.46 16.03
N HIS A 13 10.45 -5.20 17.00
CA HIS A 13 9.71 -3.94 17.09
C HIS A 13 10.18 -3.22 18.35
N HIS A 14 10.73 -2.02 18.17
CA HIS A 14 11.12 -1.16 19.28
C HIS A 14 9.94 -0.29 19.66
N HIS A 15 9.55 -0.35 20.93
CA HIS A 15 8.58 0.56 21.51
C HIS A 15 9.27 1.83 22.02
N PRO A 16 8.57 2.98 22.04
CA PRO A 16 9.13 4.25 22.50
C PRO A 16 9.61 4.21 23.95
N THR A 17 9.09 3.29 24.76
CA THR A 17 9.50 3.06 26.16
C THR A 17 10.75 2.19 26.30
N GLY A 18 11.51 1.95 25.23
CA GLY A 18 12.75 1.17 25.22
C GLY A 18 12.56 -0.36 25.20
N GLN A 19 11.31 -0.83 25.20
CA GLN A 19 11.01 -2.26 25.14
C GLN A 19 11.16 -2.79 23.71
N THR A 20 11.76 -3.97 23.55
CA THR A 20 11.90 -4.62 22.25
C THR A 20 11.09 -5.90 22.22
N TYR A 21 10.13 -5.97 21.31
CA TYR A 21 9.28 -7.15 21.12
C TYR A 21 9.72 -7.93 19.90
N THR A 22 9.77 -9.25 20.05
CA THR A 22 10.01 -10.17 18.94
C THR A 22 8.67 -10.73 18.48
N SER A 23 8.22 -10.32 17.29
CA SER A 23 7.03 -10.89 16.68
C SER A 23 7.35 -12.18 15.93
N LYS A 24 6.41 -13.12 15.95
CA LYS A 24 6.46 -14.34 15.13
C LYS A 24 5.31 -14.27 14.11
N PRO A 25 5.51 -14.74 12.88
CA PRO A 25 4.43 -14.78 11.90
C PRO A 25 3.32 -15.72 12.38
N ALA A 26 2.06 -15.35 12.12
CA ALA A 26 0.88 -16.12 12.54
C ALA A 26 0.85 -17.55 11.96
N SER A 27 1.51 -17.78 10.82
CA SER A 27 1.69 -19.12 10.25
C SER A 27 2.31 -20.11 11.23
N ARG A 28 3.15 -19.65 12.18
CA ARG A 28 3.73 -20.48 13.24
C ARG A 28 2.69 -21.04 14.22
N LEU A 29 1.58 -20.31 14.42
CA LEU A 29 0.49 -20.73 15.30
C LEU A 29 -0.42 -21.75 14.60
N TYR A 30 -0.80 -21.47 13.35
CA TYR A 30 -1.76 -22.29 12.62
C TYR A 30 -1.15 -23.53 11.94
N PHE A 31 0.16 -23.50 11.63
CA PHE A 31 0.86 -24.58 10.93
C PHE A 31 2.19 -24.94 11.63
N PRO A 32 2.16 -25.54 12.83
CA PRO A 32 3.36 -25.73 13.66
C PRO A 32 4.39 -26.71 13.08
N THR A 33 3.96 -27.63 12.20
CA THR A 33 4.79 -28.68 11.59
C THR A 33 5.33 -28.31 10.20
N ILE A 34 4.77 -27.28 9.55
CA ILE A 34 5.20 -26.87 8.21
C ILE A 34 6.48 -26.03 8.30
N ASN A 35 7.51 -26.43 7.57
CA ASN A 35 8.74 -25.65 7.46
C ASN A 35 8.50 -24.45 6.52
N THR A 36 8.53 -23.23 7.07
CA THR A 36 8.38 -21.99 6.30
C THR A 36 9.70 -21.51 5.68
N THR A 37 10.83 -22.16 5.96
CA THR A 37 12.12 -21.82 5.37
C THR A 37 12.19 -22.38 3.96
N SER A 38 12.06 -21.50 2.96
CA SER A 38 12.36 -21.85 1.56
C SER A 38 13.87 -22.06 1.40
N ALA A 39 14.24 -23.10 0.66
CA ALA A 39 15.63 -23.25 0.19
C ALA A 39 16.01 -22.04 -0.67
N PRO A 40 17.30 -21.63 -0.68
CA PRO A 40 17.77 -20.60 -1.59
C PRO A 40 17.52 -21.06 -3.04
N ILE A 41 16.91 -20.18 -3.83
CA ILE A 41 16.70 -20.41 -5.27
C ILE A 41 17.89 -19.84 -6.04
N THR A 42 18.42 -20.61 -6.99
CA THR A 42 19.38 -20.10 -7.97
C THR A 42 18.60 -19.32 -9.02
N THR A 43 18.52 -18.00 -8.86
CA THR A 43 17.93 -17.13 -9.88
C THR A 43 19.00 -16.76 -10.91
N PRO A 44 18.75 -16.92 -12.23
CA PRO A 44 19.67 -16.39 -13.23
C PRO A 44 19.78 -14.86 -13.10
N PRO A 45 20.90 -14.26 -13.53
CA PRO A 45 21.04 -12.81 -13.53
C PRO A 45 19.90 -12.17 -14.36
N PRO A 46 19.39 -11.00 -13.93
CA PRO A 46 18.32 -10.33 -14.66
C PRO A 46 18.77 -10.01 -16.08
N THR A 47 17.93 -10.31 -17.07
CA THR A 47 18.17 -9.89 -18.44
C THR A 47 18.15 -8.36 -18.52
N PRO A 48 19.13 -7.71 -19.18
CA PRO A 48 19.11 -6.27 -19.35
C PRO A 48 17.84 -5.84 -20.09
N THR A 49 17.22 -4.76 -19.63
CA THR A 49 16.06 -4.19 -20.32
C THR A 49 16.52 -3.66 -21.68
N PRO A 50 15.93 -4.09 -22.81
CA PRO A 50 16.31 -3.59 -24.12
C PRO A 50 16.01 -2.08 -24.24
N PRO A 51 16.85 -1.33 -24.97
CA PRO A 51 16.61 0.09 -25.21
C PRO A 51 15.26 0.27 -25.91
N GLY A 52 14.38 1.10 -25.33
CA GLY A 52 13.04 1.39 -25.87
C GLY A 52 11.86 0.77 -25.11
N LYS A 53 12.07 -0.22 -24.22
CA LYS A 53 10.97 -0.83 -23.43
C LYS A 53 10.38 0.10 -22.36
N ILE A 54 11.17 1.07 -21.88
CA ILE A 54 10.80 1.96 -20.77
C ILE A 54 9.86 3.09 -21.23
N ASN A 55 9.79 3.39 -22.53
CA ASN A 55 9.14 4.58 -23.06
C ASN A 55 7.77 4.34 -23.72
N HIS A 56 7.19 3.14 -23.58
CA HIS A 56 5.93 2.77 -24.24
C HIS A 56 4.67 2.95 -23.38
N ILE A 57 4.78 3.60 -22.21
CA ILE A 57 3.60 4.02 -21.45
C ILE A 57 3.06 5.29 -22.12
N PRO A 58 1.78 5.35 -22.54
CA PRO A 58 1.19 6.58 -23.05
C PRO A 58 1.27 7.67 -21.96
N THR A 59 2.06 8.72 -22.20
CA THR A 59 2.13 9.94 -21.36
C THR A 59 0.80 10.71 -21.35
N TYR A 60 -0.15 10.35 -22.22
CA TYR A 60 -1.20 11.25 -22.65
C TYR A 60 -2.45 11.35 -21.78
N ARG A 61 -2.62 10.58 -20.70
CA ARG A 61 -3.80 10.76 -19.82
C ARG A 61 -3.52 10.61 -18.34
N LYS A 62 -2.83 11.59 -17.78
CA LYS A 62 -2.92 11.90 -16.34
C LYS A 62 -3.56 13.27 -16.18
N ARG A 63 -4.90 13.35 -16.20
CA ARG A 63 -5.52 14.49 -15.49
C ARG A 63 -5.02 14.38 -14.06
N ASN A 64 -4.20 15.36 -13.65
CA ASN A 64 -3.61 15.41 -12.31
C ASN A 64 -4.71 15.15 -11.28
N HIS A 65 -4.50 14.20 -10.36
CA HIS A 65 -5.49 13.83 -9.34
C HIS A 65 -5.99 15.05 -8.56
N ALA A 66 -5.14 16.06 -8.33
CA ALA A 66 -5.53 17.33 -7.71
C ALA A 66 -6.57 18.09 -8.56
N ARG A 67 -6.40 18.14 -9.89
CA ARG A 67 -7.36 18.76 -10.81
C ARG A 67 -8.69 18.01 -10.85
N GLN A 68 -8.67 16.68 -10.79
CA GLN A 68 -9.90 15.88 -10.70
C GLN A 68 -10.63 16.10 -9.37
N ARG A 69 -9.89 16.16 -8.26
CA ARG A 69 -10.46 16.46 -6.93
C ARG A 69 -11.09 17.85 -6.90
N ALA A 70 -10.38 18.87 -7.38
CA ALA A 70 -10.90 20.24 -7.46
C ALA A 70 -12.18 20.32 -8.30
N TYR A 71 -12.19 19.64 -9.46
CA TYR A 71 -13.39 19.57 -10.30
C TYR A 71 -14.59 18.95 -9.56
N ARG A 72 -14.40 17.81 -8.89
CA ARG A 72 -15.47 17.13 -8.13
C ARG A 72 -15.98 17.99 -6.97
N ILE A 73 -15.08 18.61 -6.20
CA ILE A 73 -15.46 19.49 -5.09
C ILE A 73 -16.29 20.68 -5.60
N ASN A 74 -15.87 21.32 -6.69
CA ASN A 74 -16.59 22.47 -7.24
C ASN A 74 -17.95 22.08 -7.80
N ALA A 75 -18.05 20.92 -8.48
CA ALA A 75 -19.32 20.39 -8.95
C ALA A 75 -20.29 20.13 -7.78
N GLU A 76 -19.79 19.50 -6.72
CA GLU A 76 -20.60 19.19 -5.54
C GLU A 76 -21.04 20.45 -4.78
N ARG A 77 -20.15 21.44 -4.63
CA ARG A 77 -20.51 22.74 -4.03
C ARG A 77 -21.62 23.43 -4.79
N LYS A 78 -21.54 23.45 -6.12
CA LYS A 78 -22.58 24.05 -6.97
C LYS A 78 -23.95 23.38 -6.78
N LEU A 79 -23.98 22.06 -6.58
CA LEU A 79 -25.24 21.34 -6.28
C LEU A 79 -25.73 21.65 -4.87
N ASN A 80 -24.81 21.75 -3.91
CA ASN A 80 -25.15 22.00 -2.51
C ASN A 80 -25.58 23.44 -2.24
N ASP A 81 -25.14 24.43 -3.03
CA ASP A 81 -25.58 25.82 -2.89
C ASP A 81 -27.12 25.94 -2.99
N GLY A 82 -27.74 25.21 -3.93
CA GLY A 82 -29.21 25.18 -4.06
C GLY A 82 -29.90 24.47 -2.89
N ARG A 83 -29.32 23.37 -2.39
CA ARG A 83 -29.86 22.61 -1.24
C ARG A 83 -29.71 23.38 0.07
N ALA A 84 -28.61 24.11 0.23
CA ALA A 84 -28.36 24.94 1.41
C ALA A 84 -29.38 26.07 1.50
N ALA A 85 -29.70 26.73 0.37
CA ALA A 85 -30.75 27.74 0.32
C ALA A 85 -32.10 27.17 0.78
N GLU A 86 -32.41 25.93 0.43
CA GLU A 86 -33.64 25.25 0.84
C GLU A 86 -33.66 24.93 2.35
N ALA A 87 -32.54 24.45 2.89
CA ALA A 87 -32.38 24.05 4.29
C ALA A 87 -32.29 25.24 5.26
N THR A 88 -31.80 26.39 4.80
CA THR A 88 -31.75 27.65 5.57
C THR A 88 -33.07 28.43 5.50
N ARG A 89 -34.08 27.96 4.75
CA ARG A 89 -35.40 28.59 4.80
C ARG A 89 -35.92 28.51 6.24
N PRO A 90 -36.36 29.64 6.82
CA PRO A 90 -37.00 29.59 8.12
C PRO A 90 -38.21 28.66 8.04
N PRO A 91 -38.47 27.85 9.08
CA PRO A 91 -39.68 27.06 9.13
C PRO A 91 -40.88 28.01 8.94
N PRO A 92 -41.90 27.61 8.16
CA PRO A 92 -43.14 28.37 8.19
C PRO A 92 -43.68 28.25 9.62
N PHE A 93 -44.05 29.39 10.22
CA PHE A 93 -44.52 29.64 11.61
C PHE A 93 -43.52 29.44 12.75
#